data_AF-A0A191TKI2-F1
#
_entry.id   AF-A0A191TKI2-F1
#
_cell.length_a   1.000
_cell.length_b   1.000
_cell.length_c   1.000
_cell.angle_alpha   90.00
_cell.angle_beta   90.00
_cell.angle_gamma   90.00
#
_symmetry.space_group_name_H-M   'P 1'
#
loop_
_entity.id
_entity.type
_entity.pdbx_description
1 polymer ?
#
loop_
_entity_poly.entity_id
_entity_poly.type
_entity_poly.pdbx_seq_one_letter_code
_entity_poly.pdbx_strand_id
1 'polypeptide(L)'
;MEKKFKNEVIYDFQSYHTPMTKSMYLGVFLGFITAIVCLAFWSFAVNILQLTMSSYVVNVQTIAFGTIIPLVVFGILYAALTHYLKSAGAILASVIFALADLWLILVIAKGDYGDTAQHIYQFKELLIPIIAIIGIVGAVVFPICYKSQKVADAVL
;
A
#
# COMPACT_ATOMS: atom_id res chain seq x y z
N MET A 1 -0.55 -47.67 -40.40
CA MET A 1 -1.15 -46.90 -39.30
C MET A 1 -0.22 -45.72 -38.99
N GLU A 2 -0.47 -44.57 -39.60
CA GLU A 2 0.34 -43.35 -39.40
C GLU A 2 0.07 -42.76 -38.00
N LYS A 3 1.12 -42.62 -37.19
CA LYS A 3 1.06 -41.85 -35.95
C LYS A 3 1.15 -40.36 -36.30
N LYS A 4 0.01 -39.67 -36.30
CA LYS A 4 -0.04 -38.20 -36.30
C LYS A 4 0.55 -37.69 -34.99
N PHE A 5 1.75 -37.11 -35.03
CA PHE A 5 2.26 -36.27 -33.95
C PHE A 5 1.44 -34.99 -33.92
N LYS A 6 0.48 -34.94 -33.00
CA LYS A 6 -0.27 -33.74 -32.69
C LYS A 6 0.69 -32.84 -31.89
N ASN A 7 1.34 -31.90 -32.57
CA ASN A 7 2.10 -30.84 -31.91
C ASN A 7 1.10 -29.94 -31.19
N GLU A 8 0.74 -30.31 -29.97
CA GLU A 8 0.02 -29.42 -29.07
C GLU A 8 1.02 -28.36 -28.62
N VAL A 9 0.87 -27.15 -29.16
CA VAL A 9 1.55 -25.97 -28.66
C VAL A 9 0.95 -25.71 -27.28
N ILE A 10 1.61 -26.24 -26.24
CA ILE A 10 1.31 -25.89 -24.86
C ILE A 10 1.73 -24.44 -24.72
N TYR A 11 0.76 -23.53 -24.78
CA TYR A 11 0.96 -22.16 -24.34
C TYR A 11 1.22 -22.22 -22.84
N ASP A 12 2.49 -22.21 -22.47
CA ASP A 12 2.89 -21.98 -21.10
C ASP A 12 2.57 -20.51 -20.80
N PHE A 13 1.34 -20.25 -20.34
CA PHE A 13 0.93 -18.95 -19.80
C PHE A 13 1.60 -18.68 -18.44
N GLN A 14 2.79 -19.23 -18.17
CA GLN A 14 3.66 -18.72 -17.14
C GLN A 14 4.02 -17.29 -17.52
N SER A 15 3.23 -16.36 -16.98
CA SER A 15 3.49 -14.94 -17.07
C SER A 15 4.92 -14.69 -16.62
N TYR A 16 5.81 -14.39 -17.58
CA TYR A 16 7.17 -13.93 -17.33
C TYR A 16 7.11 -12.54 -16.70
N HIS A 17 6.59 -12.45 -15.47
CA HIS A 17 6.61 -11.22 -14.70
C HIS A 17 8.02 -11.05 -14.15
N THR A 18 8.68 -9.99 -14.61
CA THR A 18 9.92 -9.54 -13.99
C THR A 18 9.67 -9.26 -12.50
N PRO A 19 10.67 -9.41 -11.61
CA PRO A 19 10.52 -9.13 -10.18
C PRO A 19 9.95 -7.74 -9.87
N MET A 20 10.17 -6.79 -10.78
CA MET A 20 9.67 -5.42 -10.74
C MET A 20 8.19 -5.33 -11.13
N THR A 21 7.78 -6.00 -12.20
CA THR A 21 6.36 -6.08 -12.58
C THR A 21 5.54 -6.74 -11.46
N LYS A 22 6.07 -7.79 -10.86
CA LYS A 22 5.45 -8.46 -9.69
C LYS A 22 5.26 -7.52 -8.51
N SER A 23 6.27 -6.72 -8.15
CA SER A 23 6.17 -5.81 -7.01
C SER A 23 5.22 -4.64 -7.28
N MET A 24 5.12 -4.19 -8.53
CA MET A 24 4.16 -3.16 -8.93
C MET A 24 2.71 -3.64 -8.80
N TYR A 25 2.37 -4.81 -9.36
CA TYR A 25 1.02 -5.36 -9.24
C TYR A 25 0.65 -5.64 -7.77
N LEU A 26 1.59 -6.13 -6.98
CA LEU A 26 1.40 -6.30 -5.55
C LEU A 26 1.13 -4.96 -4.84
N GLY A 27 1.86 -3.90 -5.20
CA GLY A 27 1.65 -2.55 -4.69
C GLY A 27 0.28 -2.00 -5.03
N VAL A 28 -0.21 -2.23 -6.26
CA VAL A 28 -1.57 -1.85 -6.66
C VAL A 28 -2.61 -2.62 -5.84
N PHE A 29 -2.46 -3.95 -5.75
CA PHE A 29 -3.40 -4.80 -5.01
C PHE A 29 -3.48 -4.42 -3.53
N LEU A 30 -2.34 -4.29 -2.87
CA LEU A 30 -2.28 -3.84 -1.48
C LEU A 30 -2.78 -2.40 -1.32
N GLY A 31 -2.54 -1.54 -2.31
CA GLY A 31 -3.10 -0.18 -2.36
C GLY A 31 -4.62 -0.18 -2.34
N PHE A 32 -5.28 -1.02 -3.15
CA PHE A 32 -6.73 -1.15 -3.12
C PHE A 32 -7.26 -1.70 -1.79
N ILE A 33 -6.63 -2.73 -1.23
CA ILE A 33 -7.01 -3.27 0.09
C ILE A 33 -6.86 -2.18 1.16
N THR A 34 -5.75 -1.45 1.15
CA THR A 34 -5.49 -0.35 2.09
C THR A 34 -6.53 0.75 1.94
N ALA A 35 -6.89 1.13 0.72
CA ALA A 35 -7.94 2.09 0.45
C ALA A 35 -9.29 1.67 1.08
N ILE A 36 -9.68 0.40 0.92
CA ILE A 36 -10.90 -0.15 1.51
C ILE A 36 -10.82 -0.11 3.05
N VAL A 37 -9.69 -0.49 3.64
CA VAL A 37 -9.47 -0.43 5.09
C VAL A 37 -9.55 1.00 5.61
N CYS A 38 -8.95 1.97 4.91
CA CYS A 38 -9.01 3.39 5.26
C CYS A 38 -10.44 3.94 5.18
N LEU A 39 -11.23 3.54 4.16
CA LEU A 39 -12.65 3.90 4.06
C LEU A 39 -13.48 3.27 5.18
N ALA A 40 -13.21 2.01 5.54
CA ALA A 40 -13.87 1.34 6.65
C ALA A 40 -13.55 2.03 7.99
N PHE A 41 -12.28 2.39 8.21
CA PHE A 41 -11.85 3.16 9.38
C PHE A 41 -12.56 4.52 9.44
N TRP A 42 -12.61 5.25 8.32
CA TRP A 42 -13.30 6.53 8.27
C TRP A 42 -14.80 6.40 8.58
N SER A 43 -15.47 5.42 7.97
CA SER A 43 -16.88 5.15 8.22
C SER A 43 -17.13 4.84 9.71
N PHE A 44 -16.26 4.05 10.33
CA PHE A 44 -16.31 3.77 11.76
C PHE A 44 -16.11 5.05 12.59
N ALA A 45 -15.09 5.85 12.28
CA ALA A 45 -14.76 7.07 13.01
C ALA A 45 -15.90 8.11 12.96
N VAL A 46 -16.54 8.29 11.81
CA VAL A 46 -17.65 9.23 11.65
C VAL A 46 -18.91 8.74 12.37
N ASN A 47 -19.27 7.46 12.21
CA ASN A 47 -20.55 6.95 12.69
C ASN A 47 -20.54 6.61 14.20
N ILE A 48 -19.39 6.18 14.75
CA ILE A 48 -19.32 5.69 16.13
C ILE A 48 -18.71 6.71 17.07
N LEU A 49 -17.64 7.42 16.66
CA LEU A 49 -17.01 8.44 17.51
C LEU A 49 -17.73 9.79 17.43
N GLN A 50 -18.77 9.90 16.60
CA GLN A 50 -19.53 11.15 16.37
C GLN A 50 -18.64 12.35 16.10
N LEU A 51 -17.47 12.11 15.49
CA LEU A 51 -16.63 13.18 15.00
C LEU A 51 -17.47 13.92 13.95
N THR A 52 -18.00 15.08 14.34
CA THR A 52 -18.77 16.00 13.50
C THR A 52 -17.77 16.62 12.55
N MET A 53 -17.33 15.81 11.59
CA MET A 53 -16.32 16.15 10.61
C MET A 53 -17.00 17.06 9.61
N SER A 54 -16.59 18.32 9.60
CA SER A 54 -16.96 19.22 8.53
C SER A 54 -16.45 18.59 7.22
N SER A 55 -17.37 18.32 6.30
CA SER A 55 -17.11 17.82 4.94
C SER A 55 -16.14 18.69 4.14
N TYR A 56 -15.75 19.85 4.67
CA TYR A 56 -14.73 20.76 4.14
C TYR A 56 -13.28 20.37 4.45
N VAL A 57 -12.99 19.53 5.44
CA VAL A 57 -11.61 19.47 5.97
C VAL A 57 -10.74 18.48 5.19
N VAL A 58 -11.26 17.37 4.65
CA VAL A 58 -10.49 16.39 3.86
C VAL A 58 -11.41 15.56 2.95
N ASN A 59 -11.08 15.46 1.64
CA ASN A 59 -11.67 14.42 0.79
C ASN A 59 -11.03 13.06 1.09
N VAL A 60 -11.63 12.34 2.04
CA VAL A 60 -11.10 11.06 2.54
C VAL A 60 -11.08 9.99 1.47
N GLN A 61 -12.00 10.05 0.50
CA GLN A 61 -12.01 9.13 -0.64
C GLN A 61 -10.74 9.34 -1.49
N THR A 62 -10.37 10.60 -1.75
CA THR A 62 -9.13 10.91 -2.47
C THR A 62 -7.90 10.45 -1.69
N ILE A 63 -7.86 10.61 -0.37
CA ILE A 63 -6.73 10.12 0.43
C ILE A 63 -6.66 8.60 0.44
N ALA A 64 -7.80 7.92 0.60
CA ALA A 64 -7.89 6.46 0.61
C ALA A 64 -7.40 5.87 -0.71
N PHE A 65 -7.85 6.38 -1.86
CA PHE A 65 -7.32 5.93 -3.16
C PHE A 65 -5.90 6.44 -3.42
N GLY A 66 -5.52 7.58 -2.84
CA GLY A 66 -4.16 8.11 -2.89
C GLY A 66 -3.12 7.17 -2.27
N THR A 67 -3.53 6.26 -1.37
CA THR A 67 -2.64 5.24 -0.76
C THR A 67 -2.03 4.26 -1.76
N ILE A 68 -2.62 4.12 -2.96
CA ILE A 68 -2.09 3.27 -4.03
C ILE A 68 -0.73 3.78 -4.50
N ILE A 69 -0.57 5.11 -4.63
CA ILE A 69 0.65 5.74 -5.14
C ILE A 69 1.88 5.39 -4.28
N PRO A 70 1.91 5.67 -2.96
CA PRO A 70 3.08 5.37 -2.14
C PRO A 70 3.37 3.87 -2.08
N LEU A 71 2.35 3.00 -2.13
CA LEU A 71 2.56 1.54 -2.11
C LEU A 71 3.11 0.99 -3.43
N VAL A 72 2.71 1.55 -4.57
CA VAL A 72 3.32 1.21 -5.88
C VAL A 72 4.76 1.71 -5.95
N VAL A 73 5.00 2.96 -5.53
CA VAL A 73 6.37 3.53 -5.48
C VAL A 73 7.24 2.71 -4.54
N PHE A 74 6.73 2.31 -3.38
CA PHE A 74 7.41 1.42 -2.46
C PHE A 74 7.70 0.06 -3.11
N GLY A 75 6.74 -0.54 -3.82
CA GLY A 75 6.96 -1.80 -4.52
C GLY A 75 8.08 -1.72 -5.57
N ILE A 76 8.16 -0.62 -6.32
CA ILE A 76 9.25 -0.35 -7.25
C ILE A 76 10.59 -0.27 -6.51
N LEU A 77 10.66 0.54 -5.46
CA LEU A 77 11.87 0.72 -4.65
C LEU A 77 12.32 -0.60 -3.99
N TYR A 78 11.37 -1.39 -3.50
CA TYR A 78 11.59 -2.69 -2.90
C TYR A 78 12.19 -3.68 -3.90
N ALA A 79 11.66 -3.75 -5.13
CA ALA A 79 12.22 -4.59 -6.19
C ALA A 79 13.64 -4.14 -6.59
N ALA A 80 13.87 -2.83 -6.73
CA ALA A 80 15.19 -2.31 -7.04
C ALA A 80 16.22 -2.66 -5.95
N LEU A 81 15.90 -2.39 -4.68
CA LEU A 81 16.79 -2.67 -3.55
C LEU A 81 17.05 -4.16 -3.37
N THR A 82 16.03 -5.01 -3.54
CA THR A 82 16.21 -6.47 -3.47
C THR A 82 17.01 -7.02 -4.65
N HIS A 83 16.98 -6.38 -5.82
CA HIS A 83 17.83 -6.76 -6.95
C HIS A 83 19.32 -6.52 -6.64
N TYR A 84 19.68 -5.35 -6.09
CA TYR A 84 21.08 -5.03 -5.80
C TYR A 84 21.61 -5.67 -4.51
N LEU A 85 20.79 -5.75 -3.46
CA LEU A 85 21.23 -6.12 -2.10
C LEU A 85 20.59 -7.42 -1.58
N LYS A 86 19.85 -8.15 -2.43
CA LYS A 86 19.18 -9.42 -2.09
C LYS A 86 18.31 -9.27 -0.83
N SER A 87 18.46 -10.16 0.15
CA SER A 87 17.68 -10.17 1.40
C SER A 87 17.91 -8.94 2.28
N ALA A 88 19.10 -8.33 2.24
CA ALA A 88 19.37 -7.10 2.98
C ALA A 88 18.59 -5.92 2.38
N GLY A 89 18.41 -5.89 1.06
CA GLY A 89 17.62 -4.87 0.36
C GLY A 89 16.15 -4.87 0.75
N ALA A 90 15.56 -6.04 0.98
CA ALA A 90 14.18 -6.16 1.46
C ALA A 90 13.98 -5.51 2.83
N ILE A 91 14.88 -5.84 3.77
CA ILE A 91 14.83 -5.31 5.14
C ILE A 91 15.08 -3.80 5.11
N LEU A 92 16.08 -3.36 4.34
CA LEU A 92 16.41 -1.94 4.21
C LEU A 92 15.23 -1.14 3.63
N ALA A 93 14.58 -1.63 2.58
CA ALA A 93 13.41 -0.99 2.00
C ALA A 93 12.29 -0.82 3.04
N SER A 94 11.92 -1.89 3.76
CA SER A 94 10.90 -1.84 4.82
C SER A 94 11.27 -0.86 5.94
N VAL A 95 12.54 -0.83 6.37
CA VAL A 95 13.00 0.09 7.42
C VAL A 95 12.94 1.54 6.95
N ILE A 96 13.41 1.83 5.74
CA ILE A 96 13.34 3.18 5.15
C ILE A 96 11.88 3.64 5.06
N PHE A 97 10.98 2.76 4.61
CA PHE A 97 9.56 3.09 4.49
C PHE A 97 8.92 3.36 5.85
N ALA A 98 9.20 2.51 6.86
CA ALA A 98 8.71 2.71 8.23
C ALA A 98 9.22 4.02 8.85
N LEU A 99 10.49 4.36 8.63
CA LEU A 99 11.07 5.62 9.12
C LEU A 99 10.47 6.84 8.40
N ALA A 100 10.26 6.75 7.09
CA ALA A 100 9.60 7.79 6.31
C ALA A 100 8.15 8.00 6.77
N ASP A 101 7.42 6.91 7.03
CA ASP A 101 6.05 6.95 7.55
C ASP A 101 5.99 7.58 8.95
N LEU A 102 6.86 7.14 9.87
CA LEU A 102 6.98 7.72 11.20
C LEU A 102 7.31 9.22 11.16
N TRP A 103 8.25 9.61 10.28
CA TRP A 103 8.57 11.02 10.07
C TRP A 103 7.36 11.82 9.60
N LEU A 104 6.58 11.26 8.66
CA LEU A 104 5.40 11.92 8.12
C LEU A 104 4.29 12.09 9.18
N ILE A 105 4.11 11.09 10.05
CA ILE A 105 3.23 11.19 11.23
C ILE A 105 3.69 12.33 12.15
N LEU A 106 5.00 12.44 12.43
CA LEU A 106 5.53 13.51 13.30
C LEU A 106 5.36 14.90 12.68
N VAL A 107 5.54 15.04 11.37
CA VAL A 107 5.27 16.29 10.64
C VAL A 107 3.82 16.69 10.79
N ILE A 108 2.88 15.75 10.60
CA ILE A 108 1.45 16.04 10.71
C ILE A 108 1.05 16.37 12.13
N ALA A 109 1.57 15.63 13.11
CA ALA A 109 1.28 15.87 14.52
C ALA A 109 1.69 17.29 14.95
N LYS A 110 2.81 17.81 14.44
CA LYS A 110 3.34 19.14 14.76
C LYS A 110 2.81 20.28 13.89
N GLY A 111 2.37 19.98 12.66
CA GLY A 111 1.92 21.02 11.75
C GLY A 111 0.55 21.59 12.12
N ASP A 112 0.28 22.78 11.59
CA ASP A 112 -0.95 23.55 11.81
C ASP A 112 -1.71 23.64 10.49
N TYR A 113 -2.72 22.77 10.31
CA TYR A 113 -3.37 22.51 9.02
C TYR A 113 -4.84 22.97 8.98
N GLY A 114 -5.19 24.00 9.75
CA GLY A 114 -6.56 24.53 9.75
C GLY A 114 -6.67 25.88 10.44
N ASP A 115 -7.82 26.54 10.23
CA ASP A 115 -8.07 27.90 10.73
C ASP A 115 -8.51 27.93 12.19
N THR A 116 -8.95 26.79 12.74
CA THR A 116 -9.40 26.67 14.13
C THR A 116 -8.83 25.42 14.79
N ALA A 117 -8.61 25.48 16.11
CA ALA A 117 -8.08 24.36 16.90
C ALA A 117 -8.90 23.08 16.74
N GLN A 118 -10.23 23.20 16.58
CA GLN A 118 -11.13 22.07 16.37
C GLN A 118 -10.90 21.41 15.00
N HIS A 119 -10.73 22.19 13.92
CA HIS A 119 -10.43 21.64 12.59
C HIS A 119 -9.06 20.95 12.55
N ILE A 120 -8.06 21.52 13.23
CA ILE A 120 -6.72 20.93 13.33
C ILE A 120 -6.76 19.60 14.07
N TYR A 121 -7.52 19.51 15.17
CA TYR A 121 -7.69 18.28 15.93
C TYR A 121 -8.36 17.18 15.09
N GLN A 122 -9.49 17.50 14.45
CA GLN A 122 -10.22 16.58 13.59
C GLN A 122 -9.37 16.08 12.42
N PHE A 123 -8.59 16.97 11.79
CA PHE A 123 -7.68 16.61 10.72
C PHE A 123 -6.62 15.59 11.18
N LYS A 124 -5.99 15.84 12.34
CA LYS A 124 -4.94 14.96 12.88
C LYS A 124 -5.48 13.60 13.30
N GLU A 125 -6.63 13.56 13.98
CA GLU A 125 -7.27 12.30 14.39
C GLU A 125 -7.62 11.40 13.20
N LEU A 126 -7.91 11.99 12.03
CA LEU A 126 -8.24 11.20 10.85
C LEU A 126 -7.01 10.80 10.05
N LEU A 127 -6.09 11.74 9.80
CA LEU A 127 -4.99 11.54 8.87
C LEU A 127 -3.87 10.68 9.47
N ILE A 128 -3.58 10.83 10.77
CA ILE A 128 -2.51 10.05 11.43
C ILE A 128 -2.80 8.54 11.38
N PRO A 129 -4.00 8.05 11.74
CA PRO A 129 -4.31 6.62 11.61
C PRO A 129 -4.28 6.11 10.18
N ILE A 130 -4.74 6.89 9.20
CA ILE A 130 -4.68 6.52 7.78
C ILE A 130 -3.23 6.29 7.36
N ILE A 131 -2.33 7.20 7.72
CA ILE A 131 -0.90 7.06 7.41
C ILE A 131 -0.31 5.86 8.14
N ALA A 132 -0.62 5.67 9.41
CA ALA A 132 -0.17 4.50 10.15
C ALA A 132 -0.61 3.17 9.50
N ILE A 133 -1.84 3.10 8.96
CA ILE A 133 -2.30 1.92 8.20
C ILE A 133 -1.43 1.71 6.95
N ILE A 134 -1.14 2.77 6.18
CA ILE A 134 -0.27 2.70 5.00
C ILE A 134 1.13 2.22 5.40
N GLY A 135 1.69 2.79 6.47
CA GLY A 135 2.98 2.42 7.03
C GLY A 135 3.06 0.94 7.40
N ILE A 136 2.07 0.43 8.13
CA ILE A 136 2.00 -0.98 8.52
C ILE A 136 1.89 -1.88 7.29
N VAL A 137 1.04 -1.51 6.32
CA VAL A 137 0.88 -2.31 5.10
C VAL A 137 2.18 -2.34 4.29
N GLY A 138 2.82 -1.20 4.08
CA GLY A 138 4.07 -1.13 3.32
C GLY A 138 5.26 -1.79 4.04
N ALA A 139 5.45 -1.51 5.32
CA ALA A 139 6.61 -2.01 6.05
C ALA A 139 6.52 -3.50 6.40
N VAL A 140 5.31 -4.01 6.69
CA VAL A 140 5.10 -5.36 7.23
C VAL A 140 4.34 -6.27 6.28
N VAL A 141 3.15 -5.86 5.82
CA VAL A 141 2.29 -6.73 4.99
C VAL A 141 2.90 -6.97 3.62
N PHE A 142 3.44 -5.92 2.99
CA PHE A 142 4.06 -5.99 1.68
C PHE A 142 5.20 -7.03 1.59
N PRO A 143 6.24 -7.03 2.43
CA PRO A 143 7.31 -8.03 2.34
C PRO A 143 6.81 -9.46 2.63
N ILE A 144 5.80 -9.63 3.49
CA ILE A 144 5.17 -10.94 3.74
C ILE A 144 4.47 -11.43 2.47
N CYS A 145 3.64 -10.58 1.87
CA CYS A 145 2.91 -10.89 0.63
C CYS A 145 3.84 -11.13 -0.56
N TYR A 146 4.94 -10.38 -0.67
CA TYR A 146 5.90 -10.53 -1.76
C TYR A 146 6.60 -11.89 -1.78
N LYS A 147 6.85 -12.46 -0.59
CA LYS A 147 7.46 -13.79 -0.42
C LYS A 147 6.46 -14.93 -0.62
N SER A 148 5.17 -14.68 -0.51
CA SER A 148 4.12 -15.71 -0.63
C SER A 148 3.83 -16.06 -2.09
N GLN A 149 3.99 -17.33 -2.45
CA GLN A 149 3.60 -17.84 -3.78
C GLN A 149 2.09 -17.75 -4.00
N LYS A 150 1.27 -18.06 -2.98
CA LYS A 150 -0.20 -17.97 -3.08
C LYS A 150 -0.70 -16.58 -3.43
N VAL A 151 -0.03 -15.54 -2.92
CA VAL A 151 -0.38 -14.15 -3.23
C VAL A 151 0.09 -13.79 -4.63
N ALA A 152 1.25 -14.31 -5.06
CA ALA A 152 1.70 -14.13 -6.43
C ALA A 152 0.68 -14.71 -7.43
N ASP A 153 0.19 -15.93 -7.19
CA ASP A 153 -0.78 -16.60 -8.07
C ASP A 153 -2.18 -15.95 -8.05
N ALA A 154 -2.51 -15.20 -7.00
CA ALA A 154 -3.79 -14.49 -6.89
C ALA A 154 -3.75 -13.07 -7.49
N VAL A 155 -2.57 -12.50 -7.65
CA VAL A 155 -2.35 -11.10 -8.07
C VAL A 155 -1.78 -11.00 -9.49
N LEU A 156 -1.10 -12.05 -9.97
CA LEU A 156 -0.52 -12.19 -11.31
C LEU A 156 -1.37 -13.12 -12.18
#